data_AF-A0A2H9QCW5-F1
#
_entry.id   AF-A0A2H9QCW5-F1
#
_cell.length_a   1.000
_cell.length_b   1.000
_cell.length_c   1.000
_cell.angle_alpha   90.00
_cell.angle_beta   90.00
_cell.angle_gamma   90.00
#
_symmetry.space_group_name_H-M   'P 1'
#
loop_
_entity.id
_entity.type
_entity.pdbx_description
1 polymer ?
#
loop_
_entity_poly.entity_id
_entity_poly.type
_entity_poly.pdbx_seq_one_letter_code
_entity_poly.pdbx_strand_id
1 'polypeptide(L)'
;MITKEEIDYTLESYKGNVTIATVCSHSALQIFYGARQEGFKTIGIVTPKRRELYESFKHAKPDIFIEVDDPSIIPEQELLE
;
A
#
# COMPACT_ATOMS: atom_id res chain seq x y z
N MET A 1 -16.58 -8.12 12.80
CA MET A 1 -16.21 -8.91 11.60
C MET A 1 -16.79 -8.15 10.43
N ILE A 2 -15.97 -7.79 9.43
CA ILE A 2 -16.44 -7.06 8.24
C ILE A 2 -17.08 -8.09 7.29
N THR A 3 -18.26 -7.80 6.75
CA THR A 3 -18.95 -8.67 5.80
C THR A 3 -18.53 -8.41 4.36
N LYS A 4 -18.86 -9.34 3.46
CA LYS A 4 -18.59 -9.17 2.03
C LYS A 4 -19.37 -7.98 1.46
N GLU A 5 -20.60 -7.78 1.89
CA GLU A 5 -21.48 -6.71 1.44
C GLU A 5 -20.92 -5.33 1.82
N GLU A 6 -20.32 -5.20 3.01
CA GLU A 6 -19.64 -3.97 3.44
C GLU A 6 -18.41 -3.66 2.57
N ILE A 7 -17.64 -4.69 2.20
CA ILE A 7 -16.49 -4.56 1.30
C ILE A 7 -16.95 -4.16 -0.10
N ASP A 8 -17.95 -4.85 -0.66
CA ASP A 8 -18.47 -4.58 -2.00
C ASP A 8 -19.00 -3.14 -2.10
N TYR A 9 -19.79 -2.69 -1.11
CA TYR A 9 -20.29 -1.32 -1.06
C TYR A 9 -19.16 -0.29 -1.04
N THR A 10 -18.09 -0.57 -0.29
CA THR A 10 -16.90 0.29 -0.25
C THR A 10 -16.23 0.35 -1.62
N LEU A 11 -16.02 -0.80 -2.27
CA LEU A 11 -15.39 -0.87 -3.59
C LEU A 11 -16.22 -0.16 -4.68
N GLU A 12 -17.54 -0.24 -4.64
CA GLU A 12 -18.44 0.47 -5.57
C GLU A 12 -18.33 2.01 -5.47
N SER A 13 -17.93 2.51 -4.31
CA SER A 13 -17.77 3.95 -4.08
C SER A 13 -16.53 4.54 -4.76
N TYR A 14 -15.52 3.71 -5.06
CA TYR A 14 -14.25 4.16 -5.64
C TYR A 14 -14.50 4.66 -7.07
N LYS A 15 -13.92 5.83 -7.41
CA LYS A 15 -13.97 6.42 -8.75
C LYS A 15 -12.54 6.49 -9.31
N GLY A 16 -12.29 5.77 -10.39
CA GLY A 16 -11.00 5.77 -11.08
C GLY A 16 -10.17 4.50 -10.83
N ASN A 17 -8.84 4.64 -10.90
CA ASN A 17 -7.92 3.51 -10.82
C ASN A 17 -7.66 3.13 -9.36
N VAL A 18 -7.81 1.84 -9.06
CA VAL A 18 -7.47 1.28 -7.75
C VAL A 18 -5.95 1.21 -7.59
N THR A 19 -5.49 1.46 -6.36
CA THR A 19 -4.07 1.40 -5.97
C THR A 19 -3.89 0.31 -4.92
N ILE A 20 -2.76 -0.41 -4.95
CA ILE A 20 -2.45 -1.45 -3.96
C ILE A 20 -1.58 -0.85 -2.86
N ALA A 21 -2.11 -0.77 -1.64
CA ALA A 21 -1.37 -0.33 -0.46
C ALA A 21 -1.05 -1.52 0.46
N THR A 22 0.15 -1.53 1.05
CA THR A 22 0.47 -2.45 2.15
C THR A 22 1.54 -1.89 3.08
N VAL A 23 1.57 -2.42 4.31
CA VAL A 23 2.64 -2.12 5.28
C VAL A 23 3.94 -2.78 4.83
N CYS A 24 5.03 -2.00 4.80
CA CYS A 24 6.38 -2.41 4.48
C CYS A 24 6.95 -3.41 5.51
N SER A 25 6.51 -4.68 5.40
CA SER A 25 6.78 -5.77 6.33
C SER A 25 7.37 -7.03 5.63
N HIS A 26 6.82 -8.23 5.87
CA HIS A 26 7.45 -9.50 5.49
C HIS A 26 7.42 -9.81 3.99
N SER A 27 6.31 -9.51 3.30
CA SER A 27 6.09 -9.88 1.90
C SER A 27 5.85 -8.68 0.98
N ALA A 28 6.05 -7.46 1.48
CA ALA A 28 5.64 -6.25 0.79
C ALA A 28 6.39 -6.05 -0.54
N LEU A 29 7.69 -6.37 -0.62
CA LEU A 29 8.45 -6.28 -1.86
C LEU A 29 7.87 -7.19 -2.96
N GLN A 30 7.48 -8.42 -2.63
CA GLN A 30 6.85 -9.33 -3.58
C GLN A 30 5.48 -8.82 -4.03
N ILE A 31 4.69 -8.28 -3.09
CA ILE A 31 3.38 -7.66 -3.39
C ILE A 31 3.56 -6.48 -4.35
N PHE A 32 4.47 -5.55 -4.05
CA PHE A 32 4.72 -4.39 -4.89
C PHE A 32 5.24 -4.77 -6.27
N TYR A 33 6.14 -5.75 -6.35
CA TYR A 33 6.65 -6.26 -7.62
C TYR A 33 5.55 -6.87 -8.48
N GLY A 34 4.68 -7.71 -7.90
CA GLY A 34 3.53 -8.30 -8.60
C GLY A 34 2.51 -7.25 -9.04
N ALA A 35 2.12 -6.34 -8.14
CA ALA A 35 1.22 -5.24 -8.45
C ALA A 35 1.71 -4.38 -9.63
N ARG A 36 3.02 -4.06 -9.64
CA ARG A 36 3.66 -3.31 -10.72
C ARG A 36 3.61 -4.05 -12.07
N GLN A 37 3.85 -5.37 -12.07
CA GLN A 37 3.76 -6.20 -13.28
C GLN A 37 2.34 -6.18 -13.88
N GLU A 38 1.32 -6.15 -13.01
CA GLU A 38 -0.10 -6.07 -13.40
C GLU A 38 -0.56 -4.62 -13.70
N GLY A 39 0.33 -3.63 -13.61
CA GLY A 39 0.03 -2.23 -13.94
C GLY A 39 -0.64 -1.42 -12.83
N PHE A 40 -0.74 -1.94 -11.61
CA PHE A 40 -1.24 -1.19 -10.47
C PHE A 40 -0.19 -0.20 -9.94
N LYS A 41 -0.66 0.98 -9.52
CA LYS A 41 0.13 1.84 -8.63
C LYS A 41 0.22 1.20 -7.24
N THR A 42 1.29 1.52 -6.52
CA THR A 42 1.59 0.94 -5.20
C THR A 42 1.93 1.98 -4.14
N ILE A 43 1.43 1.77 -2.92
CA ILE A 43 1.71 2.60 -1.74
C ILE A 43 2.31 1.72 -0.64
N GLY A 44 3.46 2.13 -0.10
CA GLY A 44 4.08 1.50 1.06
C GLY A 44 3.91 2.33 2.32
N ILE A 45 3.21 1.77 3.31
CA ILE A 45 3.15 2.34 4.66
C ILE A 45 4.40 1.88 5.39
N VAL A 46 5.31 2.80 5.68
CA VAL A 46 6.68 2.49 6.09
C VAL A 46 7.07 3.27 7.33
N THR A 47 7.91 2.69 8.19
CA THR A 47 8.56 3.46 9.25
C THR A 47 9.85 4.09 8.73
N PRO A 48 10.30 5.24 9.26
CA PRO A 48 11.52 5.91 8.81
C PRO A 48 12.73 4.96 8.77
N LYS A 49 12.87 4.09 9.79
CA LYS A 49 13.94 3.09 9.89
C LYS A 49 13.99 2.09 8.72
N ARG A 50 12.86 1.80 8.08
CA ARG A 50 12.76 0.79 7.01
C ARG A 50 12.74 1.40 5.61
N ARG A 51 12.53 2.71 5.49
CA ARG A 51 12.37 3.36 4.18
C ARG A 51 13.55 3.12 3.24
N GLU A 52 14.77 3.38 3.72
CA GLU A 52 15.99 3.23 2.91
C GLU A 52 16.15 1.80 2.36
N LEU A 53 15.84 0.78 3.18
CA LEU A 53 15.84 -0.61 2.75
C LEU A 53 14.92 -0.81 1.55
N TYR A 54 13.67 -0.35 1.63
CA TYR A 54 12.70 -0.50 0.55
C TYR A 54 13.08 0.31 -0.70
N GLU A 55 13.60 1.53 -0.54
CA GLU A 55 14.05 2.36 -1.66
C GLU A 55 15.18 1.70 -2.46
N SER A 56 16.02 0.87 -1.82
CA SER A 56 17.11 0.16 -2.50
C SER A 56 16.64 -0.86 -3.55
N PHE A 57 15.39 -1.37 -3.45
CA PHE A 57 14.84 -2.36 -4.36
C PHE A 57 14.12 -1.71 -5.56
N LYS A 58 14.88 -1.14 -6.51
CA LYS A 58 14.33 -0.34 -7.64
C LYS A 58 13.08 -0.93 -8.34
N HIS A 59 13.01 -2.25 -8.53
CA HIS A 59 11.89 -2.91 -9.21
C HIS A 59 10.74 -3.30 -8.29
N ALA A 60 10.99 -3.41 -6.99
CA ALA A 60 10.04 -3.93 -6.00
C ALA A 60 9.69 -2.90 -4.91
N LYS A 61 10.23 -1.68 -4.98
CA LYS A 61 9.81 -0.57 -4.12
C LYS A 61 8.41 -0.10 -4.49
N PRO A 62 7.63 0.42 -3.53
CA PRO A 62 6.37 1.07 -3.84
C PRO A 62 6.60 2.36 -4.66
N ASP A 63 5.55 2.83 -5.33
CA ASP A 63 5.57 4.09 -6.07
C ASP A 63 5.51 5.29 -5.13
N ILE A 64 4.71 5.19 -4.06
CA ILE A 64 4.55 6.19 -3.01
C ILE A 64 4.91 5.58 -1.66
N PHE A 65 5.59 6.36 -0.82
CA PHE A 65 5.83 6.02 0.59
C PHE A 65 5.01 6.94 1.47
N ILE A 66 4.24 6.36 2.39
CA ILE A 66 3.63 7.09 3.50
C ILE A 66 4.40 6.69 4.76
N GLU A 67 5.06 7.65 5.39
CA GLU A 67 5.82 7.40 6.61
C GLU A 67 4.92 7.49 7.84
N VAL A 68 5.02 6.47 8.71
CA VAL A 68 4.33 6.40 10.01
C VAL A 68 5.32 6.06 11.12
N ASP A 69 5.06 6.55 12.33
CA ASP A 69 5.93 6.26 13.48
C ASP A 69 5.83 4.79 13.94
N ASP A 70 4.64 4.20 13.82
CA ASP A 70 4.36 2.80 14.18
C ASP A 70 3.63 2.08 13.03
N PRO A 71 4.09 0.89 12.61
CA PRO A 71 3.49 0.15 11.49
C PRO A 71 2.07 -0.38 11.75
N SER A 72 1.57 -0.29 13.00
CA SER A 72 0.17 -0.59 13.33
C SER A 72 -0.78 0.58 13.02
N ILE A 73 -0.25 1.78 12.76
CA ILE A 73 -1.02 2.94 12.35
C ILE A 73 -1.32 2.83 10.85
N ILE A 74 -2.61 2.92 10.51
CA ILE A 74 -3.07 2.99 9.13
C ILE A 74 -3.44 4.46 8.84
N PRO A 75 -2.72 5.16 7.95
CA PRO A 75 -2.93 6.57 7.65
C PRO A 75 -4.11 6.73 6.70
N GLU A 76 -5.33 6.73 7.24
CA GLU A 76 -6.57 6.69 6.45
C GLU A 76 -6.71 7.89 5.50
N GLN A 77 -6.40 9.10 5.96
CA GLN A 77 -6.53 10.30 5.14
C GLN A 77 -5.60 10.24 3.93
N GLU A 78 -4.32 9.96 4.16
CA GLU A 78 -3.29 9.91 3.11
C GLU A 78 -3.50 8.74 2.13
N LEU A 79 -4.22 7.70 2.53
CA LEU A 79 -4.59 6.58 1.65
C LEU A 79 -5.80 6.87 0.76
N LEU A 80 -6.63 7.86 1.12
CA LEU A 80 -7.85 8.23 0.42
C LEU A 80 -7.69 9.47 -0.49
N GLU A 81 -6.52 10.13 -0.44
CA GLU A 81 -6.10 11.21 -1.36
C GLU A 81 -5.64 10.69 -2.74
#